data_AF-A0AAD7LNQ2-F1
#
_entry.id   AF-A0AAD7LNQ2-F1
#
_cell.length_a   1.000
_cell.length_b   1.000
_cell.length_c   1.000
_cell.angle_alpha   90.00
_cell.angle_beta   90.00
_cell.angle_gamma   90.00
#
_symmetry.space_group_name_H-M   'P 1'
#
loop_
_entity.id
_entity.type
_entity.pdbx_description
1 polymer ?
#
loop_
_entity_poly.entity_id
_entity_poly.type
_entity_poly.pdbx_seq_one_letter_code
_entity_poly.pdbx_strand_id
1 'polypeptide(L)'
;MLLQEWNLFDSMVCSSYVATKLKTWSDNGMKKLKLLLARMGFALVDCQQKFQYMNLEVKRKMKGECERFLPEYGLTDFYYRSFLRLHGYSSKVPAADVVYGVTALLESFVKSDGFCASKQFGEAYDALSLSKIDKLKAGMQHAIKIQRAILRQGSTAITKSGCIRSGRKFRWVKLEDSADTKLLGYPQALSKFCYFLMDALREKGARMKPMLCACLSLEPSKVLIVGVCGKPRLGAAQGNAFGIAFRNAAEEIGTEFFHELFESSWIVLDAAAVNSFMVRLTEKL
;
A
#
# COMPACT_ATOMS: atom_id res chain seq x y z
N MET A 1 -5.66 -8.88 -5.57
CA MET A 1 -6.24 -7.64 -4.98
C MET A 1 -7.06 -6.95 -6.04
N LEU A 2 -8.31 -6.54 -5.76
CA LEU A 2 -9.17 -5.86 -6.73
C LEU A 2 -9.33 -6.64 -8.04
N LEU A 3 -9.36 -7.98 -7.95
CA LEU A 3 -9.26 -8.86 -9.12
C LEU A 3 -10.45 -8.66 -10.07
N GLN A 4 -11.65 -8.42 -9.53
CA GLN A 4 -12.85 -8.19 -10.32
C GLN A 4 -12.84 -6.86 -11.08
N GLU A 5 -12.06 -5.88 -10.63
CA GLU A 5 -11.98 -4.53 -11.20
C GLU A 5 -10.74 -4.33 -12.09
N TRP A 6 -9.94 -5.39 -12.26
CA TRP A 6 -8.64 -5.34 -12.95
C TRP A 6 -8.42 -6.57 -13.82
N ASN A 7 -7.19 -6.79 -14.28
CA ASN A 7 -6.74 -7.99 -14.95
C ASN A 7 -5.92 -8.85 -13.97
N LEU A 8 -5.78 -10.14 -14.26
CA LEU A 8 -5.08 -11.06 -13.35
C LEU A 8 -3.61 -10.68 -13.20
N PHE A 9 -2.95 -10.35 -14.32
CA PHE A 9 -1.53 -10.05 -14.37
C PHE A 9 -1.16 -8.85 -13.49
N ASP A 10 -1.77 -7.70 -13.72
CA ASP A 10 -1.49 -6.47 -12.98
C ASP A 10 -1.91 -6.60 -11.50
N SER A 11 -3.01 -7.32 -11.23
CA SER A 11 -3.44 -7.61 -9.85
C SER A 11 -2.36 -8.38 -9.07
N MET A 12 -1.70 -9.35 -9.72
CA MET A 12 -0.56 -10.07 -9.14
C MET A 12 0.68 -9.18 -9.03
N VAL A 13 0.98 -8.40 -10.07
CA VAL A 13 2.15 -7.48 -10.08
C VAL A 13 2.07 -6.44 -8.96
N CYS A 14 0.89 -5.88 -8.71
CA CYS A 14 0.69 -4.82 -7.72
C CYS A 14 0.27 -5.33 -6.33
N SER A 15 -0.02 -6.63 -6.17
CA SER A 15 -0.31 -7.21 -4.86
C SER A 15 0.94 -7.18 -3.99
N SER A 16 0.90 -6.51 -2.84
CA SER A 16 2.06 -6.39 -1.95
C SER A 16 2.68 -7.74 -1.58
N TYR A 17 1.85 -8.78 -1.36
CA TYR A 17 2.33 -10.12 -1.06
C TYR A 17 3.10 -10.76 -2.24
N VAL A 18 2.47 -10.80 -3.42
CA VAL A 18 3.06 -11.44 -4.60
C VAL A 18 4.28 -10.64 -5.10
N ALA A 19 4.16 -9.32 -5.12
CA ALA A 19 5.21 -8.42 -5.56
C ALA A 19 6.50 -8.60 -4.76
N THR A 20 6.38 -8.73 -3.44
CA THR A 20 7.52 -8.92 -2.53
C THR A 20 8.16 -10.29 -2.66
N LYS A 21 7.37 -11.36 -2.71
CA LYS A 21 7.85 -12.74 -2.86
C LYS A 21 8.54 -12.99 -4.21
N LEU A 22 7.91 -12.56 -5.30
CA LEU A 22 8.44 -12.75 -6.66
C LEU A 22 9.41 -11.66 -7.10
N LYS A 23 9.54 -10.57 -6.32
CA LYS A 23 10.38 -9.40 -6.62
C LYS A 23 10.02 -8.77 -7.96
N THR A 24 8.72 -8.53 -8.18
CA THR A 24 8.14 -8.06 -9.46
C THR A 24 8.64 -6.68 -9.90
N TRP A 25 9.31 -5.93 -9.02
CA TRP A 25 10.03 -4.69 -9.32
C TRP A 25 11.32 -4.90 -10.15
N SER A 26 11.73 -6.14 -10.37
CA SER A 26 12.89 -6.50 -11.19
C SER A 26 12.46 -7.23 -12.46
N ASP A 27 13.23 -7.09 -13.55
CA ASP A 27 12.96 -7.81 -14.80
C ASP A 27 12.95 -9.32 -14.60
N ASN A 28 13.83 -9.83 -13.74
CA ASN A 28 13.88 -11.25 -13.41
C ASN A 28 12.60 -11.69 -12.66
N GLY A 29 12.12 -10.89 -11.71
CA GLY A 29 10.85 -11.18 -11.03
C GLY A 29 9.66 -11.13 -11.97
N MET A 30 9.65 -10.19 -12.92
CA MET A 30 8.63 -10.12 -13.96
C MET A 30 8.64 -11.34 -14.89
N LYS A 31 9.83 -11.80 -15.29
CA LYS A 31 10.01 -13.05 -16.05
C LYS A 31 9.52 -14.26 -15.25
N LYS A 32 9.81 -14.34 -13.95
CA LYS A 32 9.32 -15.41 -13.06
C LYS A 32 7.80 -15.44 -12.99
N LEU A 33 7.14 -14.29 -12.87
CA LEU A 33 5.68 -14.21 -12.85
C LEU A 33 5.08 -14.65 -14.19
N LYS A 34 5.64 -14.22 -15.32
CA LYS A 34 5.20 -14.68 -16.66
C LYS A 34 5.39 -16.18 -16.83
N LEU A 35 6.52 -16.72 -16.38
CA LEU A 35 6.80 -18.17 -16.42
C LEU A 35 5.82 -18.95 -15.53
N LEU A 36 5.49 -18.44 -14.34
CA LEU A 36 4.51 -19.03 -13.44
C LEU A 36 3.13 -19.14 -14.13
N LEU A 37 2.65 -18.06 -14.74
CA LEU A 37 1.38 -18.07 -15.49
C LEU A 37 1.40 -19.04 -16.66
N ALA A 38 2.53 -19.11 -17.38
CA ALA A 38 2.73 -20.07 -18.47
C ALA A 38 2.71 -21.52 -17.97
N ARG A 39 3.34 -21.83 -16.83
CA ARG A 39 3.33 -23.17 -16.22
C ARG A 39 1.93 -23.60 -15.77
N MET A 40 1.09 -22.66 -15.34
CA MET A 40 -0.33 -22.90 -15.05
C MET A 40 -1.19 -23.11 -16.31
N GLY A 41 -0.61 -22.92 -17.51
CA GLY A 41 -1.34 -23.01 -18.77
C GLY A 41 -2.21 -21.81 -19.07
N PHE A 42 -1.95 -20.65 -18.46
CA PHE A 42 -2.72 -19.43 -18.71
C PHE A 42 -2.02 -18.58 -19.76
N ALA A 43 -2.71 -18.37 -20.89
CA ALA A 43 -2.20 -17.48 -21.93
C ALA A 43 -2.02 -16.06 -21.38
N LEU A 44 -0.89 -15.42 -21.72
CA LEU A 44 -0.59 -14.08 -21.23
C LEU A 44 -1.64 -13.05 -21.67
N VAL A 45 -2.17 -13.22 -22.88
CA VAL A 45 -3.24 -12.37 -23.45
C VAL A 45 -4.50 -12.42 -22.56
N ASP A 46 -4.91 -13.62 -22.13
CA ASP A 46 -6.05 -13.80 -21.23
C ASP A 46 -5.79 -13.17 -19.86
N CYS A 47 -4.55 -13.26 -19.35
CA CYS A 47 -4.18 -12.69 -18.06
C CYS A 47 -4.15 -11.15 -18.07
N GLN A 48 -3.97 -10.54 -19.25
CA GLN A 48 -3.94 -9.09 -19.44
C GLN A 48 -5.33 -8.51 -19.75
N GLN A 49 -6.26 -9.34 -20.20
CA GLN A 49 -7.67 -8.97 -20.34
C GLN A 49 -8.30 -8.72 -18.96
N LYS A 50 -9.29 -7.82 -18.90
CA LYS A 50 -10.08 -7.63 -17.66
C LYS A 50 -10.61 -8.97 -17.18
N PHE A 51 -10.44 -9.25 -15.89
CA PHE A 51 -10.78 -10.53 -15.29
C PHE A 51 -12.23 -10.93 -15.55
N GLN A 52 -13.16 -9.97 -15.60
CA GLN A 52 -14.57 -10.22 -15.92
C GLN A 52 -14.74 -10.91 -17.28
N TYR A 53 -13.94 -10.55 -18.28
CA TYR A 53 -14.01 -11.06 -19.65
C TYR A 53 -13.04 -12.20 -19.96
N MET A 54 -12.14 -12.52 -19.04
CA MET A 54 -11.20 -13.64 -19.18
C MET A 54 -11.94 -14.99 -19.37
N ASN A 55 -11.36 -15.88 -20.16
CA ASN A 55 -11.92 -17.19 -20.50
C ASN A 55 -12.41 -17.97 -19.26
N LEU A 56 -13.63 -18.50 -19.35
CA LEU A 56 -14.29 -19.23 -18.27
C LEU A 56 -13.55 -20.52 -17.89
N GLU A 57 -12.96 -21.23 -18.86
CA GLU A 57 -12.18 -22.44 -18.58
C GLU A 57 -10.95 -22.12 -17.73
N VAL A 58 -10.26 -21.03 -18.06
CA VAL A 58 -9.11 -20.56 -17.28
C VAL A 58 -9.54 -20.23 -15.85
N LYS A 59 -10.66 -19.51 -15.67
CA LYS A 59 -11.21 -19.20 -14.34
C LYS A 59 -11.54 -20.45 -13.52
N ARG A 60 -12.09 -21.49 -14.15
CA ARG A 60 -12.43 -22.76 -13.48
C ARG A 60 -11.17 -23.49 -13.01
N LYS A 61 -10.14 -23.56 -13.86
CA LYS A 61 -8.86 -24.22 -13.55
C LYS A 61 -7.99 -23.42 -12.58
N MET A 62 -8.16 -22.09 -12.53
CA MET A 62 -7.32 -21.16 -11.78
C MET A 62 -7.04 -21.58 -10.35
N LYS A 63 -8.07 -22.01 -9.61
CA LYS A 63 -7.90 -22.41 -8.21
C LYS A 63 -6.94 -23.61 -8.06
N GLY A 64 -7.17 -24.67 -8.83
CA GLY A 64 -6.35 -25.89 -8.74
C GLY A 64 -4.90 -25.65 -9.16
N GLU A 65 -4.69 -24.90 -10.24
CA GLU A 65 -3.32 -24.60 -10.72
C GLU A 65 -2.57 -23.66 -9.75
N CYS A 66 -3.28 -22.70 -9.14
CA CYS A 66 -2.69 -21.86 -8.11
C CYS A 66 -2.30 -22.67 -6.86
N GLU A 67 -3.16 -23.55 -6.36
CA GLU A 67 -2.84 -24.42 -5.20
C GLU A 67 -1.66 -25.35 -5.50
N ARG A 68 -1.51 -25.80 -6.75
CA ARG A 68 -0.42 -26.66 -7.19
C ARG A 68 0.92 -25.93 -7.31
N PHE A 69 0.96 -24.81 -8.04
CA PHE A 69 2.23 -24.18 -8.44
C PHE A 69 2.69 -23.04 -7.54
N LEU A 70 1.80 -22.30 -6.87
CA LEU A 70 2.20 -21.16 -6.04
C LEU A 70 3.13 -21.53 -4.87
N PRO A 71 2.95 -22.66 -4.17
CA PRO A 71 3.85 -23.07 -3.09
C PRO A 71 5.30 -23.24 -3.54
N GLU A 72 5.55 -23.71 -4.78
CA GLU A 72 6.91 -23.86 -5.34
C GLU A 72 7.67 -22.52 -5.42
N TYR A 73 6.93 -21.40 -5.48
CA TYR A 73 7.48 -20.04 -5.56
C TYR A 73 7.45 -19.32 -4.19
N GLY A 74 7.15 -20.04 -3.10
CA GLY A 74 7.07 -19.48 -1.76
C GLY A 74 5.81 -18.64 -1.50
N LEU A 75 4.78 -18.81 -2.33
CA LEU A 75 3.46 -18.17 -2.20
C LEU A 75 2.48 -19.13 -1.49
N THR A 76 2.80 -19.50 -0.26
CA THR A 76 2.03 -20.46 0.55
C THR A 76 0.71 -19.89 1.06
N ASP A 77 0.68 -18.60 1.37
CA ASP A 77 -0.45 -17.91 2.01
C ASP A 77 -1.27 -17.11 0.99
N PHE A 78 -1.40 -17.62 -0.23
CA PHE A 78 -2.13 -16.94 -1.29
C PHE A 78 -3.64 -16.90 -1.02
N TYR A 79 -4.17 -17.98 -0.42
CA TYR A 79 -5.57 -18.08 -0.04
C TYR A 79 -5.75 -17.74 1.43
N TYR A 80 -6.74 -16.90 1.71
CA TYR A 80 -7.15 -16.54 3.07
C TYR A 80 -8.67 -16.57 3.17
N ARG A 81 -9.17 -16.84 4.38
CA ARG A 81 -10.60 -16.82 4.65
C ARG A 81 -11.08 -15.37 4.60
N SER A 82 -12.15 -15.12 3.84
CA SER A 82 -12.72 -13.79 3.63
C SER A 82 -14.21 -13.91 3.39
N PHE A 83 -14.90 -12.77 3.32
CA PHE A 83 -16.31 -12.69 3.03
C PHE A 83 -16.52 -12.17 1.60
N LEU A 84 -17.47 -12.78 0.91
CA LEU A 84 -17.90 -12.36 -0.40
C LEU A 84 -19.36 -11.95 -0.33
N ARG A 85 -19.65 -10.77 -0.82
CA ARG A 85 -21.01 -10.31 -0.97
C ARG A 85 -21.49 -10.54 -2.41
N LEU A 86 -22.70 -11.07 -2.54
CA LEU A 86 -23.44 -11.10 -3.79
C LEU A 86 -24.34 -9.86 -3.87
N HIS A 87 -24.26 -9.14 -4.99
CA HIS A 87 -25.06 -7.96 -5.27
C HIS A 87 -25.78 -8.14 -6.61
N GLY A 88 -27.12 -8.05 -6.58
CA GLY A 88 -27.95 -8.36 -7.74
C GLY A 88 -27.76 -9.79 -8.22
N TYR A 89 -27.73 -9.98 -9.54
CA TYR A 89 -27.70 -11.31 -10.17
C TYR A 89 -26.30 -11.91 -10.34
N SER A 90 -25.25 -11.10 -10.42
CA SER A 90 -23.92 -11.60 -10.80
C SER A 90 -22.73 -10.85 -10.20
N SER A 91 -22.93 -9.69 -9.58
CA SER A 91 -21.81 -8.89 -9.06
C SER A 91 -21.32 -9.46 -7.73
N LYS A 92 -20.08 -9.93 -7.74
CA LYS A 92 -19.39 -10.51 -6.58
C LYS A 92 -18.40 -9.48 -6.04
N VAL A 93 -18.60 -9.03 -4.80
CA VAL A 93 -17.78 -8.00 -4.18
C VAL A 93 -17.09 -8.56 -2.93
N PRO A 94 -15.76 -8.80 -2.98
CA PRO A 94 -14.99 -9.26 -1.82
C PRO A 94 -14.86 -8.18 -0.75
N ALA A 95 -14.90 -8.56 0.53
CA ALA A 95 -14.75 -7.61 1.64
C ALA A 95 -13.45 -6.80 1.56
N ALA A 96 -12.33 -7.43 1.19
CA ALA A 96 -11.05 -6.75 1.03
C ALA A 96 -11.08 -5.68 -0.07
N ASP A 97 -11.77 -5.95 -1.18
CA ASP A 97 -11.89 -5.02 -2.30
C ASP A 97 -12.75 -3.80 -1.93
N VAL A 98 -13.79 -4.00 -1.09
CA VAL A 98 -14.56 -2.89 -0.51
C VAL A 98 -13.66 -2.00 0.33
N VAL A 99 -12.83 -2.58 1.22
CA VAL A 99 -11.90 -1.80 2.05
C VAL A 99 -10.96 -0.97 1.18
N TYR A 100 -10.35 -1.56 0.16
CA TYR A 100 -9.49 -0.81 -0.76
C TYR A 100 -10.22 0.36 -1.42
N GLY A 101 -11.43 0.11 -1.94
CA GLY A 101 -12.22 1.14 -2.62
C GLY A 101 -12.65 2.27 -1.70
N VAL A 102 -13.18 1.94 -0.52
CA VAL A 102 -13.67 2.92 0.47
C VAL A 102 -12.50 3.71 1.07
N THR A 103 -11.38 3.06 1.41
CA THR A 103 -10.20 3.78 1.89
C THR A 103 -9.69 4.75 0.83
N ALA A 104 -9.69 4.39 -0.45
CA ALA A 104 -9.26 5.30 -1.51
C ALA A 104 -10.22 6.49 -1.72
N LEU A 105 -11.51 6.36 -1.37
CA LEU A 105 -12.46 7.48 -1.36
C LEU A 105 -12.28 8.39 -0.13
N LEU A 106 -11.98 7.82 1.03
CA LEU A 106 -11.61 8.59 2.23
C LEU A 106 -10.34 9.40 1.97
N GLU A 107 -9.35 8.75 1.36
CA GLU A 107 -8.09 9.32 0.90
C GLU A 107 -8.22 9.88 -0.51
N SER A 108 -9.38 10.42 -0.89
CA SER A 108 -9.62 10.88 -2.26
C SER A 108 -8.72 12.07 -2.60
N PHE A 109 -7.83 11.83 -3.56
CA PHE A 109 -7.10 12.84 -4.31
C PHE A 109 -8.00 13.36 -5.41
N VAL A 110 -8.13 14.70 -5.51
CA VAL A 110 -8.69 15.51 -6.62
C VAL A 110 -9.84 16.44 -6.16
N LYS A 111 -9.50 17.62 -5.59
CA LYS A 111 -9.60 18.94 -6.25
C LYS A 111 -9.33 20.08 -5.26
N SER A 112 -8.77 21.13 -5.84
CA SER A 112 -8.23 22.39 -5.31
C SER A 112 -9.22 23.33 -4.61
N ASP A 113 -10.41 22.88 -4.21
CA ASP A 113 -11.42 23.76 -3.63
C ASP A 113 -11.86 23.25 -2.25
N GLY A 114 -11.12 23.66 -1.21
CA GLY A 114 -11.51 23.48 0.19
C GLY A 114 -11.59 22.02 0.62
N PHE A 115 -10.45 21.48 1.06
CA PHE A 115 -10.36 20.16 1.70
C PHE A 115 -11.39 20.09 2.84
N CYS A 116 -12.36 19.18 2.74
CA CYS A 116 -13.41 19.06 3.74
C CYS A 116 -13.57 17.59 4.09
N ALA A 117 -12.78 17.11 5.05
CA ALA A 117 -12.77 15.70 5.46
C ALA A 117 -14.17 15.11 5.67
N SER A 118 -15.15 15.92 6.10
CA SER A 118 -16.55 15.51 6.22
C SER A 118 -17.23 15.18 4.89
N LYS A 119 -16.91 15.87 3.79
CA LYS A 119 -17.41 15.56 2.44
C LYS A 119 -16.85 14.22 1.95
N GLN A 120 -15.54 14.02 2.02
CA GLN A 120 -14.89 12.75 1.66
C GLN A 120 -15.41 11.59 2.52
N PHE A 121 -15.62 11.83 3.81
CA PHE A 121 -16.27 10.86 4.70
C PHE A 121 -17.68 10.51 4.21
N GLY A 122 -18.49 11.52 3.86
CA GLY A 122 -19.82 11.33 3.30
C GLY A 122 -19.81 10.55 1.98
N GLU A 123 -18.85 10.80 1.09
CA GLU A 123 -18.69 10.07 -0.17
C GLU A 123 -18.31 8.60 0.05
N ALA A 124 -17.37 8.35 0.97
CA ALA A 124 -16.95 7.00 1.33
C ALA A 124 -18.07 6.23 2.03
N TYR A 125 -18.82 6.89 2.91
CA TYR A 125 -20.00 6.32 3.58
C TYR A 125 -21.10 6.00 2.56
N ASP A 126 -21.36 6.91 1.63
CA ASP A 126 -22.29 6.70 0.53
C ASP A 126 -21.92 5.48 -0.33
N ALA A 127 -20.62 5.24 -0.56
CA ALA A 127 -20.14 4.10 -1.32
C ALA A 127 -20.39 2.74 -0.65
N LEU A 128 -20.68 2.72 0.67
CA LEU A 128 -21.12 1.50 1.37
C LEU A 128 -22.61 1.19 1.12
N SER A 129 -23.38 2.16 0.61
CA SER A 129 -24.79 1.98 0.30
C SER A 129 -25.00 1.05 -0.89
N LEU A 130 -26.07 0.25 -0.82
CA LEU A 130 -26.38 -0.78 -1.83
C LEU A 130 -26.81 -0.17 -3.16
N SER A 131 -27.38 1.02 -3.12
CA SER A 131 -27.86 1.73 -4.31
C SER A 131 -26.77 2.50 -5.04
N LYS A 132 -25.59 2.68 -4.44
CA LYS A 132 -24.51 3.55 -4.95
C LYS A 132 -23.24 2.77 -5.27
N ILE A 133 -23.37 1.57 -5.86
CA ILE A 133 -22.22 0.70 -6.18
C ILE A 133 -21.22 1.34 -7.15
N ASP A 134 -21.66 2.26 -8.01
CA ASP A 134 -20.77 2.94 -8.95
C ASP A 134 -19.78 3.86 -8.24
N LYS A 135 -20.17 4.45 -7.09
CA LYS A 135 -19.24 5.18 -6.22
C LYS A 135 -18.16 4.24 -5.67
N LEU A 136 -18.56 3.04 -5.23
CA LEU A 136 -17.62 2.03 -4.76
C LEU A 136 -16.65 1.59 -5.87
N LYS A 137 -17.16 1.33 -7.07
CA LYS A 137 -16.32 1.01 -8.24
C LYS A 137 -15.34 2.15 -8.56
N ALA A 138 -15.81 3.39 -8.52
CA ALA A 138 -14.93 4.55 -8.68
C ALA A 138 -13.82 4.54 -7.62
N GLY A 139 -14.15 4.31 -6.35
CA GLY A 139 -13.19 4.13 -5.27
C GLY A 139 -12.17 3.02 -5.55
N MET A 140 -12.63 1.86 -6.01
CA MET A 140 -11.75 0.75 -6.39
C MET A 140 -10.78 1.14 -7.53
N GLN A 141 -11.23 1.91 -8.52
CA GLN A 141 -10.35 2.43 -9.58
C GLN A 141 -9.31 3.43 -9.02
N HIS A 142 -9.65 4.22 -8.01
CA HIS A 142 -8.68 5.07 -7.31
C HIS A 142 -7.67 4.23 -6.51
N ALA A 143 -8.13 3.18 -5.83
CA ALA A 143 -7.26 2.26 -5.12
C ALA A 143 -6.25 1.58 -6.06
N ILE A 144 -6.65 1.22 -7.29
CA ILE A 144 -5.74 0.70 -8.33
C ILE A 144 -4.62 1.71 -8.63
N LYS A 145 -4.94 3.00 -8.77
CA LYS A 145 -3.93 4.05 -9.01
C LYS A 145 -2.95 4.17 -7.85
N ILE A 146 -3.45 4.18 -6.61
CA ILE A 146 -2.61 4.23 -5.40
C ILE A 146 -1.68 3.01 -5.35
N GLN A 147 -2.19 1.81 -5.63
CA GLN A 147 -1.38 0.58 -5.58
C GLN A 147 -0.31 0.54 -6.68
N ARG A 148 -0.60 1.08 -7.87
CA ARG A 148 0.41 1.28 -8.91
C ARG A 148 1.49 2.27 -8.46
N ALA A 149 1.12 3.37 -7.80
CA ALA A 149 2.05 4.35 -7.26
C ALA A 149 2.95 3.72 -6.17
N ILE A 150 2.37 2.94 -5.24
CA ILE A 150 3.12 2.20 -4.22
C ILE A 150 4.17 1.29 -4.87
N LEU A 151 3.77 0.50 -5.86
CA LEU A 151 4.69 -0.41 -6.54
C LEU A 151 5.80 0.36 -7.28
N ARG A 152 5.47 1.42 -8.02
CA ARG A 152 6.45 2.21 -8.80
C ARG A 152 7.46 2.89 -7.89
N GLN A 153 6.98 3.67 -6.92
CA GLN A 153 7.86 4.35 -5.96
C GLN A 153 8.65 3.35 -5.13
N GLY A 154 8.03 2.22 -4.78
CA GLY A 154 8.67 1.19 -3.97
C GLY A 154 9.77 0.50 -4.77
N SER A 155 9.51 0.19 -6.04
CA SER A 155 10.51 -0.34 -6.97
C SER A 155 11.71 0.59 -7.05
N THR A 156 11.48 1.88 -7.30
CA THR A 156 12.54 2.90 -7.35
C THR A 156 13.34 2.96 -6.06
N ALA A 157 12.67 3.01 -4.91
CA ALA A 157 13.34 3.06 -3.60
C ALA A 157 14.17 1.80 -3.30
N ILE A 158 13.76 0.63 -3.81
CA ILE A 158 14.42 -0.66 -3.59
C ILE A 158 15.60 -0.89 -4.56
N THR A 159 15.54 -0.34 -5.77
CA THR A 159 16.55 -0.53 -6.83
C THR A 159 17.60 0.57 -6.85
N LYS A 160 17.21 1.84 -6.65
CA LYS A 160 18.12 2.99 -6.58
C LYS A 160 18.92 2.93 -5.27
N SER A 161 20.23 2.80 -5.38
CA SER A 161 21.12 2.79 -4.22
C SER A 161 21.03 4.11 -3.45
N GLY A 162 21.07 4.05 -2.12
CA GLY A 162 21.07 5.23 -1.26
C GLY A 162 19.70 5.87 -0.98
N CYS A 163 18.61 5.43 -1.63
CA CYS A 163 17.26 5.95 -1.33
C CYS A 163 16.78 5.57 0.08
N ILE A 164 17.00 4.32 0.48
CA ILE A 164 16.63 3.84 1.82
C ILE A 164 17.83 4.01 2.74
N ARG A 165 17.72 4.94 3.69
CA ARG A 165 18.73 5.20 4.71
C ARG A 165 18.51 4.26 5.89
N SER A 166 19.43 3.32 6.08
CA SER A 166 19.33 2.33 7.16
C SER A 166 20.16 2.72 8.37
N GLY A 167 19.51 3.22 9.42
CA GLY A 167 20.13 3.48 10.71
C GLY A 167 20.22 2.23 11.61
N ARG A 168 20.76 2.38 12.82
CA ARG A 168 20.83 1.30 13.82
C ARG A 168 19.43 0.89 14.28
N LYS A 169 18.60 1.86 14.65
CA LYS A 169 17.28 1.66 15.28
C LYS A 169 16.15 1.48 14.25
N PHE A 170 16.11 2.30 13.22
CA PHE A 170 15.09 2.26 12.16
C PHE A 170 15.70 2.52 10.78
N ARG A 171 14.89 2.32 9.75
CA ARG A 171 15.18 2.70 8.37
C ARG A 171 14.24 3.81 7.94
N TRP A 172 14.69 4.69 7.05
CA TRP A 172 13.80 5.70 6.51
C TRP A 172 14.04 6.00 5.04
N VAL A 173 13.00 6.53 4.41
CA VAL A 173 13.00 6.96 3.01
C VAL A 173 12.25 8.29 2.90
N LYS A 174 12.78 9.20 2.11
CA LYS A 174 12.08 10.41 1.68
C LYS A 174 11.66 10.21 0.22
N LEU A 175 10.37 10.34 -0.06
CA LEU A 175 9.87 10.33 -1.42
C LEU A 175 10.24 11.65 -2.09
N GLU A 176 10.88 11.55 -3.26
CA GLU A 176 11.17 12.70 -4.13
C GLU A 176 9.87 13.19 -4.79
N ASP A 177 9.83 14.45 -5.24
CA ASP A 177 8.63 15.00 -5.89
C ASP A 177 8.40 14.30 -7.24
N SER A 178 7.25 13.64 -7.35
CA SER A 178 6.82 12.92 -8.53
C SER A 178 5.30 12.96 -8.61
N ALA A 179 4.73 12.71 -9.80
CA ALA A 179 3.27 12.64 -9.95
C ALA A 179 2.63 11.59 -9.02
N ASP A 180 3.36 10.51 -8.72
CA ASP A 180 2.93 9.44 -7.81
C ASP A 180 3.02 9.86 -6.33
N THR A 181 3.91 10.80 -5.99
CA THR A 181 4.08 11.31 -4.61
C THR A 181 2.82 11.99 -4.12
N LYS A 182 2.09 12.66 -5.01
CA LYS A 182 0.76 13.19 -4.70
C LYS A 182 -0.13 12.08 -4.18
N LEU A 183 -0.21 10.93 -4.86
CA LEU A 183 -1.03 9.78 -4.47
C LEU A 183 -0.61 9.07 -3.17
N LEU A 184 0.58 9.37 -2.65
CA LEU A 184 1.10 8.81 -1.41
C LEU A 184 1.12 9.84 -0.27
N GLY A 185 0.66 11.06 -0.51
CA GLY A 185 0.63 12.15 0.48
C GLY A 185 -0.44 12.02 1.57
N TYR A 186 -1.00 10.83 1.78
CA TYR A 186 -1.98 10.56 2.84
C TYR A 186 -1.52 9.47 3.81
N PRO A 187 -1.96 9.51 5.08
CA PRO A 187 -1.48 8.61 6.12
C PRO A 187 -1.64 7.12 5.80
N GLN A 188 -2.78 6.63 5.30
CA GLN A 188 -2.98 5.20 5.04
C GLN A 188 -2.28 4.77 3.74
N ALA A 189 -2.27 5.61 2.70
CA ALA A 189 -1.51 5.37 1.47
C ALA A 189 -0.01 5.22 1.77
N LEU A 190 0.56 6.14 2.55
CA LEU A 190 1.97 6.11 2.94
C LEU A 190 2.27 4.97 3.93
N SER A 191 1.34 4.63 4.83
CA SER A 191 1.46 3.46 5.70
C SER A 191 1.56 2.15 4.90
N LYS A 192 0.68 1.97 3.89
CA LYS A 192 0.74 0.82 2.96
C LYS A 192 2.07 0.77 2.22
N PHE A 193 2.57 1.93 1.78
CA PHE A 193 3.88 2.04 1.16
C PHE A 193 5.01 1.59 2.10
N CYS A 194 5.01 2.03 3.37
CA CYS A 194 6.02 1.62 4.32
C CYS A 194 5.98 0.10 4.58
N TYR A 195 4.80 -0.49 4.76
CA TYR A 195 4.67 -1.95 4.90
C TYR A 195 5.16 -2.71 3.67
N PHE A 196 4.88 -2.21 2.47
CA PHE A 196 5.39 -2.79 1.23
C PHE A 196 6.92 -2.80 1.21
N LEU A 197 7.58 -1.70 1.58
CA LEU A 197 9.04 -1.63 1.68
C LEU A 197 9.59 -2.57 2.76
N MET A 198 8.95 -2.66 3.93
CA MET A 198 9.35 -3.61 4.98
C MET A 198 9.36 -5.05 4.46
N ASP A 199 8.25 -5.46 3.84
CA ASP A 199 8.09 -6.80 3.31
C ASP A 199 9.10 -7.05 2.18
N ALA A 200 9.32 -6.09 1.28
CA ALA A 200 10.29 -6.20 0.20
C ALA A 200 11.74 -6.35 0.70
N LEU A 201 12.13 -5.55 1.70
CA LEU A 201 13.45 -5.63 2.32
C LEU A 201 13.65 -6.96 3.06
N ARG A 202 12.61 -7.47 3.72
CA ARG A 202 12.63 -8.79 4.35
C ARG A 202 12.88 -9.90 3.32
N GLU A 203 12.19 -9.88 2.19
CA GLU A 203 12.39 -10.86 1.11
C GLU A 203 13.75 -10.70 0.37
N LYS A 204 14.41 -9.54 0.53
CA LYS A 204 15.82 -9.34 0.14
C LYS A 204 16.82 -9.86 1.20
N GLY A 205 16.36 -10.39 2.33
CA GLY A 205 17.21 -10.90 3.41
C GLY A 205 17.66 -9.84 4.42
N ALA A 206 17.10 -8.63 4.37
CA ALA A 206 17.40 -7.60 5.36
C ALA A 206 16.69 -7.90 6.69
N ARG A 207 17.36 -7.59 7.81
CA ARG A 207 16.76 -7.71 9.16
C ARG A 207 15.48 -6.90 9.27
N MET A 208 14.47 -7.37 10.00
CA MET A 208 13.28 -6.54 10.28
C MET A 208 13.66 -5.36 11.16
N LYS A 209 13.37 -4.14 10.69
CA LYS A 209 13.53 -2.88 11.42
C LYS A 209 12.31 -2.01 11.15
N PRO A 210 11.90 -1.16 12.09
CA PRO A 210 10.87 -0.15 11.84
C PRO A 210 11.21 0.69 10.60
N MET A 211 10.17 1.06 9.84
CA MET A 211 10.30 1.86 8.61
C MET A 211 9.59 3.18 8.79
N LEU A 212 10.26 4.26 8.40
CA LEU A 212 9.71 5.60 8.38
C LEU A 212 9.73 6.14 6.95
N CYS A 213 8.62 6.69 6.49
CA CYS A 213 8.50 7.28 5.16
C CYS A 213 8.10 8.74 5.31
N ALA A 214 8.80 9.62 4.60
CA ALA A 214 8.47 11.03 4.51
C ALA A 214 8.00 11.37 3.09
N CYS A 215 6.86 12.03 2.97
CA CYS A 215 6.24 12.43 1.71
C CYS A 215 5.84 13.90 1.79
N LEU A 216 5.99 14.65 0.68
CA LEU A 216 5.42 15.99 0.61
C LEU A 216 3.90 15.89 0.85
N SER A 217 3.38 16.77 1.72
CA SER A 217 1.95 16.87 1.98
C SER A 217 1.25 17.58 0.81
N LEU A 218 -0.07 17.61 0.85
CA LEU A 218 -0.87 18.44 -0.07
C LEU A 218 -0.72 19.93 0.21
N GLU A 219 -0.43 20.28 1.46
CA GLU A 219 -0.14 21.65 1.85
C GLU A 219 1.28 22.04 1.42
N PRO A 220 1.46 23.23 0.80
CA PRO A 220 2.78 23.72 0.44
C PRO A 220 3.71 23.72 1.66
N SER A 221 4.96 23.30 1.46
CA SER A 221 6.01 23.31 2.48
C SER A 221 5.80 22.40 3.69
N LYS A 222 4.71 21.61 3.76
CA LYS A 222 4.50 20.60 4.79
C LYS A 222 4.88 19.21 4.30
N VAL A 223 5.32 18.36 5.21
CA VAL A 223 5.77 16.99 4.97
C VAL A 223 5.04 16.05 5.91
N LEU A 224 4.36 15.06 5.34
CA LEU A 224 3.78 13.96 6.07
C LEU A 224 4.86 12.91 6.35
N ILE A 225 5.01 12.54 7.62
CA ILE A 225 5.92 11.49 8.08
C ILE A 225 5.10 10.38 8.72
N VAL A 226 5.29 9.16 8.26
CA VAL A 226 4.64 7.96 8.80
C VAL A 226 5.69 6.97 9.29
N GLY A 227 5.53 6.46 10.51
CA GLY A 227 6.38 5.45 11.12
C GLY A 227 5.61 4.16 11.40
N VAL A 228 6.04 3.05 10.81
CA VAL A 228 5.45 1.73 11.02
C VAL A 228 6.47 0.75 11.60
N CYS A 229 5.99 -0.08 12.52
CA CYS A 229 6.74 -1.22 13.05
C CYS A 229 6.36 -2.51 12.31
N GLY A 230 7.12 -3.57 12.52
CA GLY A 230 6.74 -4.89 11.99
C GLY A 230 5.37 -5.27 12.52
N LYS A 231 4.53 -5.93 11.69
CA LYS A 231 3.18 -6.33 12.09
C LYS A 231 3.26 -7.07 13.44
N PRO A 232 2.73 -6.48 14.52
CA PRO A 232 2.81 -7.11 15.83
C PRO A 232 2.08 -8.45 15.73
N ARG A 233 2.71 -9.52 16.23
CA ARG A 233 1.98 -10.77 16.44
C ARG A 233 0.87 -10.49 17.46
N LEU A 234 -0.25 -11.19 17.35
CA LEU A 234 -1.30 -11.12 18.38
C LEU A 234 -0.65 -11.43 19.76
N GLY A 235 -0.76 -10.49 20.71
CA GLY A 235 -0.06 -10.58 22.01
C GLY A 235 1.36 -10.01 22.07
N ALA A 236 1.80 -9.25 21.07
CA ALA A 236 3.09 -8.54 21.14
C ALA A 236 3.08 -7.51 22.28
N ALA A 237 4.07 -7.62 23.18
CA ALA A 237 4.19 -6.75 24.36
C ALA A 237 4.54 -5.28 24.02
N GLN A 238 5.03 -5.00 22.81
CA GLN A 238 5.39 -3.66 22.37
C GLN A 238 4.58 -3.25 21.13
N GLY A 239 3.83 -2.17 21.27
CA GLY A 239 3.14 -1.49 20.19
C GLY A 239 4.04 -0.56 19.39
N ASN A 240 3.43 0.34 18.62
CA ASN A 240 4.17 1.33 17.85
C ASN A 240 4.69 2.47 18.76
N ALA A 241 5.99 2.50 19.04
CA ALA A 241 6.62 3.53 19.86
C ALA A 241 6.82 4.88 19.14
N PHE A 242 6.60 4.95 17.81
CA PHE A 242 6.82 6.18 17.05
C PHE A 242 5.93 7.33 17.48
N GLY A 243 4.71 7.07 17.98
CA GLY A 243 3.81 8.16 18.35
C GLY A 243 4.35 9.05 19.47
N ILE A 244 4.85 8.44 20.54
CA ILE A 244 5.47 9.17 21.65
C ILE A 244 6.79 9.81 21.18
N ALA A 245 7.59 9.08 20.41
CA ALA A 245 8.87 9.56 19.93
C ALA A 245 8.74 10.76 18.97
N PHE A 246 7.73 10.78 18.10
CA PHE A 246 7.45 11.88 17.18
C PHE A 246 7.07 13.15 17.93
N ARG A 247 6.16 13.04 18.89
CA ARG A 247 5.76 14.19 19.71
C ARG A 247 6.93 14.79 20.47
N ASN A 248 7.66 13.96 21.23
CA ASN A 248 8.79 14.41 22.02
C ASN A 248 9.88 15.06 21.15
N ALA A 249 10.16 14.48 19.97
CA ALA A 249 11.14 15.05 19.06
C ALA A 249 10.67 16.38 18.44
N ALA A 250 9.38 16.52 18.12
CA ALA A 250 8.83 17.74 17.56
C ALA A 250 8.76 18.89 18.59
N GLU A 251 8.35 18.58 19.83
CA GLU A 251 8.31 19.53 20.96
C GLU A 251 9.70 20.07 21.30
N GLU A 252 10.73 19.22 21.33
CA GLU A 252 12.10 19.64 21.64
C GLU A 252 12.75 20.49 20.54
N ILE A 253 12.36 20.28 19.29
CA ILE A 253 12.83 21.10 18.16
C ILE A 253 12.10 22.45 18.15
N GLY A 254 10.95 22.56 18.83
CA GLY A 254 10.14 23.77 18.84
C GLY A 254 9.52 24.09 17.48
N THR A 255 9.32 23.09 16.62
CA THR A 255 8.67 23.25 15.31
C THR A 255 7.16 23.18 15.45
N GLU A 256 6.43 23.91 14.61
CA GLU A 256 5.00 23.64 14.45
C GLU A 256 4.79 22.26 13.83
N PHE A 257 3.87 21.50 14.42
CA PHE A 257 3.54 20.16 13.96
C PHE A 257 2.06 19.89 14.09
N PHE A 258 1.55 19.03 13.23
CA PHE A 258 0.23 18.45 13.36
C PHE A 258 0.37 16.96 13.66
N HIS A 259 -0.12 16.54 14.82
CA HIS A 259 -0.12 15.16 15.28
C HIS A 259 -1.55 14.80 15.69
N GLU A 260 -2.17 13.88 14.96
CA GLU A 260 -3.50 13.41 15.33
C GLU A 260 -3.45 12.61 16.64
N LEU A 261 -4.40 12.88 17.53
CA LEU A 261 -4.51 12.17 18.81
C LEU A 261 -5.11 10.75 18.65
N PHE A 262 -5.77 10.47 17.52
CA PHE A 262 -6.39 9.17 17.24
C PHE A 262 -5.38 8.12 16.74
N GLU A 263 -4.57 8.48 15.74
CA GLU A 263 -3.54 7.62 15.19
C GLU A 263 -2.17 8.29 15.35
N SER A 264 -1.40 7.79 16.32
CA SER A 264 -0.13 8.42 16.68
C SER A 264 1.03 8.05 15.74
N SER A 265 0.82 7.13 14.79
CA SER A 265 1.87 6.59 13.93
C SER A 265 2.39 7.57 12.85
N TRP A 266 1.87 8.79 12.79
CA TRP A 266 2.25 9.77 11.78
C TRP A 266 2.18 11.20 12.30
N ILE A 267 2.92 12.10 11.66
CA ILE A 267 3.05 13.51 12.03
C ILE A 267 3.24 14.35 10.76
N VAL A 268 2.77 15.59 10.76
CA VAL A 268 3.03 16.56 9.69
C VAL A 268 3.90 17.68 10.23
N LEU A 269 4.99 17.98 9.51
CA LEU A 269 6.01 18.97 9.88
C LEU A 269 6.33 19.89 8.71
N ASP A 270 6.96 21.04 8.98
CA ASP A 270 7.56 21.84 7.93
C ASP A 270 8.75 21.14 7.26
N ALA A 271 8.87 21.29 5.94
CA ALA A 271 9.92 20.67 5.15
C ALA A 271 11.34 21.04 5.62
N ALA A 272 11.50 22.26 6.16
CA ALA A 272 12.76 22.74 6.73
C ALA A 272 13.15 21.99 8.01
N ALA A 273 12.17 21.56 8.82
CA ALA A 273 12.40 20.90 10.11
C ALA A 273 12.70 19.39 9.98
N VAL A 274 12.41 18.76 8.83
CA VAL A 274 12.51 17.30 8.66
C VAL A 274 13.90 16.75 8.97
N ASN A 275 14.98 17.42 8.55
CA ASN A 275 16.33 16.90 8.79
C ASN A 275 16.67 16.92 10.30
N SER A 276 16.42 18.04 10.97
CA SER A 276 16.61 18.17 12.42
C SER A 276 15.76 17.16 13.19
N PHE A 277 14.52 16.97 12.76
CA PHE A 277 13.59 15.97 13.30
C PHE A 277 14.15 14.55 13.22
N MET A 278 14.67 14.15 12.05
CA MET A 278 15.21 12.80 11.86
C MET A 278 16.47 12.55 12.71
N VAL A 279 17.31 13.58 12.91
CA VAL A 279 18.46 13.50 13.81
C VAL A 279 17.98 13.27 15.24
N ARG A 280 17.06 14.10 15.74
CA ARG A 280 16.57 14.01 17.11
C ARG A 280 15.81 12.71 17.39
N LEU A 281 15.01 12.26 16.44
CA LEU A 281 14.29 10.99 16.53
C LEU A 281 15.24 9.79 16.68
N THR A 282 16.43 9.85 16.08
CA THR A 282 17.46 8.80 16.21
C THR A 282 17.98 8.68 17.64
N GLU A 283 17.99 9.76 18.41
CA GLU A 283 18.40 9.77 19.80
C GLU A 283 17.32 9.16 20.71
N LYS A 284 16.04 9.40 20.40
CA LYS A 284 14.88 9.03 21.23
C LYS A 284 14.37 7.60 21.11
N LEU A 285 14.57 6.94 19.96
CA LEU A 285 14.15 5.53 19.74
C LEU A 285 15.11 4.51 20.36
#